data_AF-A0A952HE70-F1
#
_entry.id   AF-A0A952HE70-F1
#
_cell.length_a   1.000
_cell.length_b   1.000
_cell.length_c   1.000
_cell.angle_alpha   90.00
_cell.angle_beta   90.00
_cell.angle_gamma   90.00
#
_symmetry.space_group_name_H-M   'P 1'
#
loop_
_entity.id
_entity.type
_entity.pdbx_description
1 polymer ?
#
loop_
_entity_poly.entity_id
_entity_poly.type
_entity_poly.pdbx_seq_one_letter_code
_entity_poly.pdbx_strand_id
1 'polypeptide(L)'
;MAIEKKILNAAHDRAVFQRRIRVLSEHIGAVLGAEGTVLDLGCGDGSLAKAVMDRKPGLNFRGIDVFLRPRTAIPVEIFDGTTIPAA
;
A
#
# COMPACT_ATOMS: atom_id res chain seq x y z
N MET A 1 -32.50 -0.65 7.90
CA MET A 1 -32.42 -0.06 6.53
C MET A 1 -31.11 0.71 6.27
N ALA A 2 -30.92 1.95 6.73
CA ALA A 2 -29.71 2.74 6.38
C ALA A 2 -28.40 2.26 7.06
N ILE A 3 -28.49 1.75 8.28
CA ILE A 3 -27.34 1.27 9.07
C ILE A 3 -26.87 -0.10 8.55
N GLU A 4 -27.77 -1.03 8.26
CA GLU A 4 -27.43 -2.35 7.70
C GLU A 4 -26.71 -2.23 6.36
N LYS A 5 -27.18 -1.33 5.47
CA LYS A 5 -26.55 -1.10 4.17
C LYS A 5 -25.14 -0.53 4.33
N LYS A 6 -24.91 0.34 5.32
CA LYS A 6 -23.57 0.86 5.66
C LYS A 6 -22.65 -0.22 6.22
N ILE A 7 -23.15 -1.09 7.08
CA ILE A 7 -22.36 -2.20 7.66
C ILE A 7 -21.99 -3.21 6.58
N LEU A 8 -22.95 -3.57 5.71
CA LEU A 8 -22.70 -4.46 4.58
C LEU A 8 -21.64 -3.88 3.64
N ASN A 9 -21.75 -2.59 3.30
CA ASN A 9 -20.75 -1.92 2.47
C ASN A 9 -19.38 -1.88 3.15
N ALA A 10 -19.29 -1.52 4.43
CA ALA A 10 -18.02 -1.49 5.14
C ALA A 10 -17.37 -2.88 5.26
N ALA A 11 -18.16 -3.92 5.50
CA ALA A 11 -17.68 -5.29 5.53
C ALA A 11 -17.24 -5.77 4.15
N HIS A 12 -18.01 -5.46 3.10
CA HIS A 12 -17.68 -5.76 1.71
C HIS A 12 -16.41 -5.03 1.27
N ASP A 13 -16.32 -3.73 1.51
CA ASP A 13 -15.16 -2.90 1.19
C ASP A 13 -13.91 -3.42 1.89
N ARG A 14 -14.04 -3.81 3.16
CA ARG A 14 -12.92 -4.43 3.90
C ARG A 14 -12.54 -5.79 3.34
N ALA A 15 -13.51 -6.65 3.02
CA ALA A 15 -13.25 -7.96 2.44
C ALA A 15 -12.61 -7.87 1.05
N VAL A 16 -13.08 -6.96 0.20
CA VAL A 16 -12.55 -6.72 -1.16
C VAL A 16 -11.20 -6.04 -1.12
N PHE A 17 -11.01 -5.02 -0.27
CA PHE A 17 -9.73 -4.34 -0.11
C PHE A 17 -8.64 -5.31 0.36
N GLN A 18 -8.95 -6.15 1.35
CA GLN A 18 -8.02 -7.17 1.83
C GLN A 18 -7.76 -8.26 0.77
N ARG A 19 -8.77 -8.67 -0.01
CA ARG A 19 -8.57 -9.57 -1.15
C ARG A 19 -7.64 -8.97 -2.20
N ARG A 20 -7.87 -7.72 -2.60
CA ARG A 20 -7.05 -7.01 -3.60
C ARG A 20 -5.60 -6.91 -3.14
N ILE A 21 -5.36 -6.48 -1.89
CA ILE A 21 -4.01 -6.40 -1.33
C ILE A 21 -3.33 -7.77 -1.36
N ARG A 22 -4.04 -8.83 -0.94
CA ARG A 22 -3.50 -10.19 -0.95
C ARG A 22 -3.05 -10.63 -2.34
N VAL A 23 -3.89 -10.47 -3.36
CA VAL A 23 -3.58 -10.89 -4.74
C VAL A 23 -2.46 -10.03 -5.34
N LEU A 24 -2.53 -8.72 -5.19
CA LEU A 24 -1.51 -7.82 -5.74
C LEU A 24 -0.15 -8.02 -5.08
N SER A 25 -0.11 -8.21 -3.76
CA SER A 25 1.17 -8.42 -3.06
C SER A 25 1.87 -9.71 -3.47
N GLU A 26 1.12 -10.76 -3.82
CA GLU A 26 1.66 -11.99 -4.37
C GLU A 26 2.28 -11.76 -5.76
N HIS A 27 1.52 -11.16 -6.69
CA HIS A 27 2.03 -10.92 -8.04
C HIS A 27 3.20 -9.94 -8.08
N ILE A 28 3.14 -8.83 -7.33
CA ILE A 28 4.23 -7.87 -7.23
C ILE A 28 5.47 -8.53 -6.63
N GLY A 29 5.29 -9.28 -5.52
CA GLY A 29 6.39 -10.00 -4.88
C GLY A 29 7.05 -11.03 -5.79
N ALA A 30 6.30 -11.64 -6.73
CA ALA A 30 6.84 -12.59 -7.70
C ALA A 30 7.69 -11.94 -8.79
N VAL A 31 7.40 -10.70 -9.17
CA VAL A 31 8.14 -9.95 -10.19
C VAL A 31 9.40 -9.29 -9.61
N LEU A 32 9.34 -8.87 -8.34
CA LEU A 32 10.47 -8.25 -7.66
C LEU A 32 11.53 -9.28 -7.25
N GLY A 33 12.79 -8.83 -7.23
CA GLY A 33 13.92 -9.59 -6.72
C GLY A 33 13.77 -9.99 -5.23
N ALA A 34 14.73 -10.77 -4.74
CA ALA A 34 14.72 -11.19 -3.33
C ALA A 34 15.00 -10.03 -2.36
N GLU A 35 15.82 -9.07 -2.79
CA GLU A 35 16.34 -7.99 -1.97
C GLU A 35 16.39 -6.67 -2.75
N GLY A 36 16.37 -5.55 -2.02
CA GLY A 36 16.52 -4.21 -2.60
C GLY A 36 15.60 -3.17 -1.97
N THR A 37 15.57 -1.98 -2.59
CA THR A 37 14.71 -0.88 -2.21
C THR A 37 13.67 -0.62 -3.28
N VAL A 38 12.45 -0.25 -2.87
CA VAL A 38 11.34 0.05 -3.78
C VAL A 38 10.70 1.38 -3.37
N LEU A 39 10.52 2.26 -4.35
CA LEU A 39 9.75 3.49 -4.20
C LEU A 39 8.32 3.26 -4.71
N ASP A 40 7.34 3.42 -3.82
CA ASP A 40 5.91 3.30 -4.15
C ASP A 40 5.29 4.69 -4.35
N LEU A 41 4.97 5.03 -5.60
CA LEU A 41 4.36 6.31 -5.98
C LEU A 41 2.83 6.20 -5.94
N GLY A 42 2.18 7.08 -5.18
CA GLY A 42 0.74 6.99 -4.91
C GLY A 42 0.43 5.87 -3.92
N CYS A 43 1.31 5.70 -2.92
CA CYS A 43 1.27 4.57 -1.98
C CYS A 43 0.05 4.59 -1.04
N GLY A 44 -0.67 5.72 -0.94
CA GLY A 44 -1.76 5.88 0.01
C GLY A 44 -1.32 5.66 1.45
N ASP A 45 -1.92 4.67 2.13
CA ASP A 45 -1.48 4.28 3.49
C ASP A 45 -0.35 3.26 3.49
N GLY A 46 0.11 2.77 2.33
CA GLY A 46 1.18 1.80 2.22
C GLY A 46 0.79 0.35 2.54
N SER A 47 -0.49 0.02 2.70
CA SER A 47 -0.92 -1.33 3.07
C SER A 47 -0.48 -2.41 2.07
N LEU A 48 -0.46 -2.08 0.77
CA LEU A 48 0.01 -3.01 -0.27
C LEU A 48 1.52 -3.25 -0.17
N ALA A 49 2.32 -2.19 -0.10
CA ALA A 49 3.76 -2.26 0.08
C ALA A 49 4.15 -3.06 1.34
N LYS A 50 3.47 -2.82 2.47
CA LYS A 50 3.66 -3.61 3.69
C LYS A 50 3.37 -5.10 3.47
N ALA A 51 2.27 -5.42 2.78
CA ALA A 51 1.92 -6.81 2.47
C ALA A 51 2.94 -7.49 1.51
N VAL A 52 3.61 -6.72 0.65
CA VAL A 52 4.72 -7.23 -0.18
C VAL A 52 5.94 -7.49 0.70
N MET A 53 6.34 -6.55 1.56
CA MET A 53 7.49 -6.73 2.47
C MET A 53 7.31 -7.92 3.41
N ASP A 54 6.08 -8.16 3.89
CA ASP A 54 5.77 -9.34 4.73
C ASP A 54 6.00 -10.67 4.00
N ARG A 55 5.88 -10.69 2.67
CA ARG A 55 6.17 -11.87 1.81
C ARG A 55 7.63 -11.93 1.36
N LYS A 56 8.27 -10.77 1.22
CA LYS A 56 9.64 -10.60 0.73
C LYS A 56 10.43 -9.71 1.71
N PRO A 57 10.88 -10.26 2.86
CA PRO A 57 11.52 -9.46 3.92
C PRO A 57 12.84 -8.78 3.52
N GLY A 58 13.47 -9.22 2.43
CA GLY A 58 14.66 -8.57 1.87
C GLY A 58 14.38 -7.26 1.12
N LEU A 59 13.11 -6.96 0.86
CA LEU A 59 12.69 -5.71 0.21
C LEU A 59 12.37 -4.65 1.25
N ASN A 60 12.82 -3.42 0.99
CA ASN A 60 12.52 -2.25 1.80
C ASN A 60 11.75 -1.23 0.97
N PHE A 61 10.51 -0.95 1.38
CA PHE A 61 9.65 0.01 0.70
C PHE A 61 9.67 1.36 1.39
N ARG A 62 9.71 2.42 0.57
CA ARG A 62 9.37 3.79 0.95
C ARG A 62 8.30 4.30 -0.01
N GLY A 63 7.38 5.12 0.49
CA GLY A 63 6.26 5.64 -0.29
C GLY A 63 6.33 7.14 -0.49
N ILE A 64 5.77 7.62 -1.59
CA ILE A 64 5.48 9.03 -1.80
C ILE A 64 4.03 9.20 -2.28
N ASP A 65 3.32 10.16 -1.70
CA ASP A 65 1.92 10.45 -2.04
C ASP A 65 1.63 11.95 -1.90
N VAL A 66 0.72 12.47 -2.71
CA VAL A 66 0.30 13.89 -2.62
C VAL A 66 -0.54 14.15 -1.36
N PHE A 67 -1.10 13.11 -0.75
CA PHE A 67 -1.89 13.19 0.46
C PHE A 67 -1.35 12.26 1.55
N LEU A 68 -0.69 12.84 2.56
CA LEU A 68 -0.20 12.08 3.70
C LEU A 68 -1.35 11.69 4.63
N ARG A 69 -1.59 10.38 4.77
CA ARG A 69 -2.62 9.85 5.67
C ARG A 69 -2.15 9.90 7.13
N PRO A 70 -3.06 10.04 8.13
CA PRO A 70 -2.69 10.12 9.54
C PRO A 70 -1.96 8.88 10.09
N ARG A 71 -2.15 7.72 9.45
CA ARG A 71 -1.45 6.47 9.76
C ARG A 71 -1.03 5.82 8.45
N THR A 72 0.23 5.40 8.41
CA THR A 72 0.83 4.69 7.28
C THR A 72 1.45 3.39 7.77
N ALA A 73 1.43 2.37 6.91
CA ALA A 73 2.00 1.05 7.18
C ALA A 73 3.50 0.96 6.82
N ILE A 74 4.01 1.97 6.11
CA ILE A 74 5.41 2.14 5.72
C ILE A 74 5.82 3.61 5.90
N PRO A 75 7.11 3.97 5.80
CA PRO A 75 7.53 5.36 5.69
C PRO A 75 6.97 6.00 4.42
N VAL A 76 6.30 7.15 4.55
CA VAL A 76 5.71 7.90 3.43
C VAL A 76 6.10 9.37 3.54
N GLU A 77 6.52 9.95 2.41
CA GLU A 77 6.82 11.38 2.27
C GLU A 77 5.78 12.05 1.36
N ILE A 78 5.56 13.36 1.56
CA ILE A 78 4.68 14.14 0.67
C ILE A 78 5.38 14.32 -0.68
N PHE A 79 4.67 14.01 -1.75
CA PHE A 79 5.09 14.30 -3.12
C PHE A 79 4.50 15.63 -3.58
N ASP A 80 5.35 16.53 -4.08
CA ASP A 80 4.93 17.85 -4.59
C ASP A 80 4.40 17.81 -6.03
N GLY A 81 4.43 16.65 -6.69
CA GLY A 81 4.01 16.47 -8.08
C GLY A 81 5.10 16.69 -9.12
N THR A 82 6.30 17.12 -8.71
CA THR A 82 7.38 17.57 -9.59
C THR A 82 8.74 16.97 -9.27
N THR A 83 9.05 16.75 -7.99
CA THR A 83 10.35 16.31 -7.50
C THR A 83 10.19 15.01 -6.74
N ILE A 84 10.86 13.94 -7.18
CA ILE A 84 10.93 12.70 -6.41
C ILE A 84 11.91 12.93 -5.25
N PRO A 85 11.45 12.95 -3.98
CA PRO A 85 12.33 13.20 -2.85
C PRO A 85 13.36 12.07 -2.71
N ALA A 86 14.64 12.42 -2.60
CA ALA A 86 15.76 11.48 -2.44
C ALA A 86 15.86 10.40 -3.55
N ALA A 87 15.76 10.84 -4.81
CA ALA A 87 16.10 10.06 -6.01
C ALA A 87 17.62 9.75 -6.11
#